data_AF-X1UJT1-F1
#
_entry.id   AF-X1UJT1-F1
#
_cell.length_a   1.000
_cell.length_b   1.000
_cell.length_c   1.000
_cell.angle_alpha   90.00
_cell.angle_beta   90.00
_cell.angle_gamma   90.00
#
_symmetry.space_group_name_H-M   'P 1'
#
loop_
_entity.id
_entity.type
_entity.pdbx_description
1 polymer ?
#
loop_
_entity_poly.entity_id
_entity_poly.type
_entity_poly.pdbx_seq_one_letter_code
_entity_poly.pdbx_strand_id
1 'polypeptide(L)'
;FRKGWPWWMTGIVIGLIGMIAYVSSAAAGRNYPLGITAGWLGILNFFVTGGTTTIGWLSWMVIGIVIGALIFSFYAGEWKIRIPKDPKKIVLQFIGGLMMGTGAVMAMGCNIGNILSGWPQLSVGSIVTGVFIIIGAWVITYILFMRDE
;
A
#
# COMPACT_ATOMS: atom_id res chain seq x y z
N PHE A 1 13.82 -14.70 0.34
CA PHE A 1 13.29 -16.03 0.04
C PHE A 1 13.82 -16.60 -1.28
N ARG A 2 14.76 -17.56 -1.19
CA ARG A 2 15.05 -18.50 -2.28
C ARG A 2 13.84 -19.40 -2.66
N LYS A 3 12.80 -19.46 -1.82
CA LYS A 3 11.52 -20.12 -2.08
C LYS A 3 10.38 -19.35 -1.40
N GLY A 4 9.44 -18.81 -2.18
CA GLY A 4 8.29 -18.06 -1.66
C GLY A 4 7.32 -18.97 -0.89
N TRP A 5 6.55 -18.39 0.02
CA TRP A 5 5.43 -19.09 0.66
C TRP A 5 4.40 -19.51 -0.38
N PRO A 6 3.72 -20.66 -0.20
CA PRO A 6 2.63 -21.04 -1.08
C PRO A 6 1.45 -20.07 -0.90
N TRP A 7 0.77 -19.75 -2.00
CA TRP A 7 -0.25 -18.70 -2.07
C TRP A 7 -1.36 -18.82 -1.02
N TRP A 8 -1.77 -20.05 -0.68
CA TRP A 8 -2.81 -20.32 0.30
C TRP A 8 -2.40 -19.91 1.72
N MET A 9 -1.15 -20.15 2.12
CA MET A 9 -0.65 -19.73 3.44
C MET A 9 -0.60 -18.21 3.54
N THR A 10 -0.13 -17.53 2.49
CA THR A 10 -0.10 -16.07 2.44
C THR A 10 -1.51 -15.49 2.53
N GLY A 11 -2.48 -16.08 1.83
CA GLY A 11 -3.89 -15.67 1.91
C GLY A 11 -4.47 -15.79 3.32
N ILE A 12 -4.24 -16.92 4.00
CA ILE A 12 -4.71 -17.13 5.38
C ILE A 12 -4.08 -16.11 6.34
N VAL A 13 -2.76 -15.91 6.26
CA VAL A 13 -2.05 -14.97 7.14
C VAL A 13 -2.53 -13.53 6.92
N ILE A 14 -2.65 -13.09 5.66
CA ILE A 14 -3.15 -11.75 5.35
C ILE A 14 -4.60 -11.57 5.81
N GLY A 15 -5.45 -12.60 5.65
CA GLY A 15 -6.83 -12.57 6.14
C GLY A 15 -6.92 -12.42 7.66
N LEU A 16 -6.12 -13.19 8.41
CA LEU A 16 -6.04 -13.10 9.87
C LEU A 16 -5.51 -11.73 10.32
N ILE A 17 -4.47 -11.23 9.67
CA ILE A 17 -3.94 -9.88 9.94
C ILE A 17 -5.02 -8.83 9.67
N GLY A 18 -5.76 -8.95 8.56
CA GLY A 18 -6.87 -8.06 8.22
C GLY A 18 -7.97 -8.05 9.27
N MET A 19 -8.31 -9.21 9.83
CA MET A 19 -9.32 -9.34 10.89
C MET A 19 -8.84 -8.68 12.21
N ILE A 20 -7.60 -8.95 12.63
CA ILE A 20 -7.00 -8.35 13.82
C ILE A 20 -6.85 -6.83 13.65
N ALA A 21 -6.43 -6.40 12.46
CA ALA A 21 -6.31 -4.99 12.08
C ALA A 21 -7.67 -4.27 12.16
N TYR A 22 -8.75 -4.90 11.68
CA TYR A 22 -10.08 -4.33 11.78
C TYR A 22 -10.53 -4.12 13.23
N VAL A 23 -10.35 -5.12 14.08
CA VAL A 23 -10.73 -5.03 15.50
C VAL A 23 -9.91 -3.98 16.24
N SER A 24 -8.60 -3.94 16.00
CA SER A 24 -7.71 -2.94 16.63
C SER A 24 -7.95 -1.52 16.11
N SER A 25 -8.27 -1.37 14.84
CA SER A 25 -8.67 -0.09 14.24
C SER A 25 -10.05 0.37 14.76
N ALA A 26 -11.00 -0.55 14.92
CA ALA A 26 -12.31 -0.27 15.51
C ALA A 26 -12.21 0.18 16.98
N ALA A 27 -11.32 -0.44 17.75
CA ALA A 27 -10.99 -0.01 19.11
C ALA A 27 -10.33 1.39 19.17
N ALA A 28 -9.63 1.79 18.11
CA ALA A 28 -9.07 3.13 17.95
C ALA A 28 -10.06 4.16 17.37
N GLY A 29 -11.35 3.80 17.23
CA GLY A 29 -12.41 4.69 16.75
C GLY A 29 -12.53 4.79 15.22
N ARG A 30 -11.87 3.92 14.44
CA ARG A 30 -12.04 3.82 12.98
C ARG A 30 -12.53 2.44 12.55
N ASN A 31 -13.67 2.40 11.87
CA ASN A 31 -14.18 1.15 11.27
C ASN A 31 -13.56 0.90 9.90
N TYR A 32 -12.23 0.81 9.80
CA TYR A 32 -11.55 0.47 8.54
C TYR A 32 -10.33 -0.43 8.78
N PRO A 33 -10.12 -1.53 8.03
CA PRO A 33 -9.10 -2.53 8.38
C PRO A 33 -7.67 -2.05 8.11
N LEU A 34 -7.29 -1.89 6.84
CA LEU A 34 -5.95 -1.47 6.42
C LEU A 34 -6.07 -0.28 5.46
N GLY A 35 -5.19 0.71 5.65
CA GLY A 35 -5.08 1.84 4.74
C GLY A 35 -3.65 2.39 4.72
N ILE A 36 -3.05 2.45 3.53
CA ILE A 36 -1.71 3.01 3.37
C ILE A 36 -1.77 4.53 3.12
N THR A 37 -2.69 4.99 2.26
CA THR A 37 -2.81 6.40 1.88
C THR A 37 -3.03 7.32 3.09
N ALA A 38 -3.99 6.96 3.96
CA ALA A 38 -4.31 7.76 5.14
C ALA A 38 -3.19 7.72 6.21
N GLY A 39 -2.43 6.62 6.31
CA GLY A 39 -1.26 6.54 7.19
C GLY A 39 -0.14 7.48 6.73
N TRP A 40 0.17 7.51 5.44
CA TRP A 40 1.15 8.46 4.89
C TRP A 40 0.70 9.92 5.01
N LEU A 41 -0.58 10.21 4.78
CA LEU A 41 -1.11 11.57 5.01
C LEU A 41 -0.98 11.98 6.48
N GLY A 42 -1.26 11.08 7.42
CA GLY A 42 -1.08 11.36 8.85
C GLY A 42 0.37 11.66 9.23
N ILE A 43 1.32 10.90 8.67
CA ILE A 43 2.76 11.14 8.88
C ILE A 43 3.19 12.47 8.26
N LEU A 44 2.77 12.77 7.02
CA LEU A 44 3.15 14.01 6.35
C LEU A 44 2.57 15.25 7.05
N ASN A 45 1.31 15.21 7.48
CA ASN A 45 0.71 16.31 8.24
C ASN A 45 1.43 16.54 9.57
N PHE A 46 1.91 15.49 10.24
CA PHE A 46 2.71 15.65 11.45
C PHE A 46 4.00 16.45 11.20
N PHE A 47 4.71 16.15 10.10
CA PHE A 47 5.95 16.84 9.75
C PHE A 47 5.74 18.24 9.15
N VAL A 48 4.65 18.45 8.40
CA VAL A 48 4.39 19.72 7.70
C VAL A 48 3.65 20.72 8.59
N THR A 49 2.71 20.27 9.42
CA THR A 49 1.79 21.15 10.18
C THR A 49 2.22 21.35 11.65
N GLY A 50 3.31 20.71 12.10
CA GLY A 50 3.94 21.04 13.38
C GLY A 50 3.23 20.49 14.63
N GLY A 51 2.83 19.21 14.62
CA GLY A 51 2.63 18.43 15.85
C GLY A 51 1.29 18.56 16.59
N THR A 52 0.24 19.15 16.02
CA THR A 52 -1.09 19.25 16.68
C THR A 52 -2.05 18.11 16.37
N THR A 53 -1.75 17.26 15.38
CA THR A 53 -2.55 16.07 15.05
C THR A 53 -1.87 14.81 15.58
N THR A 54 -2.50 14.15 16.54
CA THR A 54 -2.05 12.85 17.09
C THR A 54 -1.81 11.84 15.96
N ILE A 55 -0.66 11.16 16.02
CA ILE A 55 -0.30 10.07 15.10
C ILE A 55 -1.35 8.96 15.26
N GLY A 56 -2.25 8.86 14.28
CA GLY A 56 -3.33 7.87 14.30
C GLY A 56 -2.83 6.44 14.13
N TRP A 57 -3.72 5.48 14.38
CA TRP A 57 -3.43 4.05 14.27
C TRP A 57 -2.81 3.64 12.91
N LEU A 58 -3.28 4.22 11.81
CA LEU A 58 -2.77 3.93 10.46
C LEU A 58 -1.32 4.39 10.25
N SER A 59 -0.91 5.50 10.88
CA SER A 59 0.47 5.99 10.79
C SER A 59 1.43 5.04 11.50
N TRP A 60 1.04 4.55 12.68
CA TRP A 60 1.79 3.50 13.39
C TRP A 60 1.82 2.17 12.61
N MET A 61 0.73 1.81 11.93
CA MET A 61 0.70 0.65 11.04
C MET A 61 1.71 0.79 9.89
N VAL A 62 1.78 1.95 9.23
CA VAL A 62 2.75 2.19 8.15
C VAL A 62 4.19 2.10 8.66
N ILE A 63 4.49 2.68 9.82
CA ILE A 63 5.80 2.55 10.47
C ILE A 63 6.12 1.08 10.77
N GLY A 64 5.15 0.33 11.31
CA GLY A 64 5.27 -1.09 11.59
C GLY A 64 5.55 -1.93 10.34
N ILE A 65 4.90 -1.62 9.22
CA ILE A 65 5.16 -2.29 7.92
C ILE A 65 6.61 -2.06 7.48
N VAL A 66 7.12 -0.82 7.58
CA VAL A 66 8.49 -0.50 7.19
C VAL A 66 9.50 -1.23 8.08
N ILE A 67 9.34 -1.15 9.41
CA ILE A 67 10.24 -1.81 10.37
C ILE A 67 10.17 -3.33 10.22
N GLY A 68 8.97 -3.89 10.10
CA GLY A 68 8.76 -5.31 9.88
C GLY A 68 9.46 -5.80 8.61
N ALA A 69 9.26 -5.09 7.49
CA ALA A 69 9.93 -5.42 6.23
C ALA A 69 11.46 -5.39 6.35
N LEU A 70 12.02 -4.43 7.10
CA LEU A 70 13.45 -4.36 7.35
C LEU A 70 13.96 -5.54 8.18
N ILE A 71 13.32 -5.86 9.31
CA ILE A 71 13.71 -6.99 10.17
C ILE A 71 13.65 -8.31 9.38
N PHE A 72 12.56 -8.52 8.64
CA PHE A 72 12.42 -9.71 7.80
C PHE A 72 13.43 -9.75 6.65
N SER A 73 13.80 -8.60 6.06
CA SER A 73 14.83 -8.54 5.03
C SER A 73 16.21 -8.94 5.55
N PHE A 74 16.56 -8.57 6.78
CA PHE A 74 17.80 -9.00 7.42
C PHE A 74 17.77 -10.49 7.75
N TYR A 75 16.67 -10.98 8.33
CA TYR A 75 16.51 -12.41 8.65
C TYR A 75 16.55 -13.29 7.39
N ALA A 76 15.95 -12.84 6.29
CA ALA A 76 15.98 -13.55 5.02
C ALA A 76 17.34 -13.48 4.29
N GLY A 77 18.29 -12.66 4.77
CA GLY A 77 19.58 -12.45 4.12
C GLY A 77 19.51 -11.78 2.74
N GLU A 78 18.39 -11.11 2.43
CA GLU A 78 18.14 -10.50 1.11
C GLU A 78 18.28 -8.98 1.10
N TRP A 79 18.78 -8.42 2.20
CA TRP A 79 19.03 -7.00 2.27
C TRP A 79 20.07 -6.59 1.24
N LYS A 80 19.63 -5.82 0.24
CA LYS A 80 20.48 -5.26 -0.81
C LYS A 80 19.96 -3.89 -1.21
N ILE A 81 20.80 -2.87 -1.07
CA ILE A 81 20.51 -1.54 -1.59
C ILE A 81 20.51 -1.63 -3.12
N ARG A 82 19.37 -1.33 -3.74
CA ARG A 82 19.19 -1.32 -5.19
C ARG A 82 18.94 0.12 -5.64
N ILE A 83 19.88 0.67 -6.38
CA ILE A 83 19.73 1.97 -7.04
C ILE A 83 19.57 1.71 -8.54
N PRO A 84 18.56 2.28 -9.22
CA PRO A 84 18.44 2.16 -10.67
C PRO A 84 19.68 2.75 -11.35
N LYS A 85 20.27 2.03 -12.31
CA LYS A 85 21.40 2.53 -13.09
C LYS A 85 20.99 3.69 -14.02
N ASP A 86 19.73 3.71 -14.45
CA ASP A 86 19.21 4.71 -15.38
C ASP A 86 18.53 5.86 -14.62
N PRO A 87 19.01 7.11 -14.74
CA PRO A 87 18.39 8.26 -14.08
C PRO A 87 16.96 8.52 -14.58
N LYS A 88 16.66 8.16 -15.83
CA LYS A 88 15.30 8.23 -16.40
C LYS A 88 14.29 7.41 -15.59
N LYS A 89 14.70 6.25 -15.04
CA LYS A 89 13.83 5.40 -14.22
C LYS A 89 13.53 6.04 -12.86
N ILE A 90 14.42 6.87 -12.34
CA ILE A 90 14.20 7.61 -11.08
C ILE A 90 13.11 8.67 -11.31
N VAL A 91 13.22 9.44 -12.40
CA VAL A 91 12.21 10.45 -12.77
C VAL A 91 10.85 9.79 -13.02
N LEU A 92 10.82 8.66 -13.74
CA LEU A 92 9.58 7.92 -13.98
C LEU A 92 8.93 7.42 -12.68
N GLN A 93 9.71 6.89 -11.74
CA GLN A 93 9.22 6.48 -10.42
C GLN A 93 8.67 7.66 -9.62
N PHE A 94 9.31 8.82 -9.70
CA PHE A 94 8.85 10.03 -9.03
C PHE A 94 7.50 10.52 -9.58
N ILE A 95 7.38 10.61 -10.91
CA ILE A 95 6.12 10.97 -11.59
C ILE A 95 5.03 9.94 -11.27
N GLY A 96 5.37 8.65 -11.32
CA GLY A 96 4.46 7.56 -10.95
C GLY A 96 3.95 7.69 -9.51
N GLY A 97 4.83 8.03 -8.56
CA GLY A 97 4.46 8.27 -7.17
C GLY A 97 3.47 9.42 -7.00
N LEU A 98 3.67 10.54 -7.73
CA LEU A 98 2.73 11.66 -7.72
C LEU A 98 1.36 11.27 -8.30
N MET A 99 1.34 10.53 -9.41
CA MET A 99 0.10 10.03 -10.00
C MET A 99 -0.63 9.03 -9.07
N MET A 100 0.10 8.14 -8.41
CA MET A 100 -0.47 7.22 -7.43
C MET A 100 -1.06 7.96 -6.22
N GLY A 101 -0.37 8.99 -5.73
CA GLY A 101 -0.85 9.81 -4.61
C GLY A 101 -2.15 10.55 -4.94
N THR A 102 -2.16 11.28 -6.05
CA THR A 102 -3.35 12.01 -6.52
C THR A 102 -4.51 11.07 -6.82
N GLY A 103 -4.26 9.95 -7.50
CA GLY A 103 -5.26 8.91 -7.76
C GLY A 103 -5.82 8.28 -6.49
N ALA A 104 -4.99 7.98 -5.50
CA ALA A 104 -5.42 7.37 -4.25
C ALA A 104 -6.30 8.30 -3.39
N VAL A 105 -6.06 9.61 -3.43
CA VAL A 105 -6.92 10.59 -2.75
C VAL A 105 -8.26 10.73 -3.48
N MET A 106 -8.25 10.82 -4.81
CA MET A 106 -9.47 10.90 -5.62
C MET A 106 -10.35 9.63 -5.49
N ALA A 107 -9.70 8.47 -5.41
CA ALA A 107 -10.34 7.17 -5.22
C ALA A 107 -10.75 6.87 -3.76
N MET A 108 -10.45 7.78 -2.82
CA MET A 108 -10.68 7.61 -1.38
C MET A 108 -10.06 6.32 -0.81
N GLY A 109 -8.97 5.83 -1.41
CA GLY A 109 -8.36 4.55 -1.05
C GLY A 109 -7.24 4.13 -2.01
N CYS A 110 -6.47 3.13 -1.58
CA CYS A 110 -5.47 2.46 -2.42
C CYS A 110 -5.90 1.03 -2.75
N ASN A 111 -5.06 0.26 -3.43
CA ASN A 111 -5.26 -1.17 -3.66
C ASN A 111 -5.55 -1.96 -2.36
N ILE A 112 -4.86 -1.67 -1.26
CA ILE A 112 -5.07 -2.37 0.03
C ILE A 112 -6.39 -1.95 0.69
N GLY A 113 -6.79 -0.69 0.55
CA GLY A 113 -8.08 -0.23 1.04
C GLY A 113 -9.24 -0.78 0.21
N ASN A 114 -9.18 -0.64 -1.11
CA ASN A 114 -10.33 -0.91 -1.96
C ASN A 114 -10.41 -2.37 -2.40
N ILE A 115 -9.29 -3.02 -2.71
CA ILE A 115 -9.29 -4.43 -3.13
C ILE A 115 -9.22 -5.34 -1.91
N LEU A 116 -8.19 -5.18 -1.06
CA LEU A 116 -7.97 -6.13 0.04
C LEU A 116 -8.99 -5.99 1.18
N SER A 117 -9.40 -4.76 1.50
CA SER A 117 -10.37 -4.49 2.58
C SER A 117 -11.80 -4.31 2.06
N GLY A 118 -11.97 -3.62 0.92
CA GLY A 118 -13.27 -3.22 0.40
C GLY A 118 -14.05 -4.31 -0.36
N TRP A 119 -13.38 -5.23 -1.07
CA TRP A 119 -14.08 -6.34 -1.74
C TRP A 119 -14.73 -7.32 -0.76
N PRO A 120 -14.07 -7.77 0.34
CA PRO A 120 -14.72 -8.61 1.34
C PRO A 120 -15.93 -7.97 2.01
N GLN A 121 -15.98 -6.63 2.05
CA GLN A 121 -17.11 -5.85 2.57
C GLN A 121 -18.23 -5.65 1.53
N LEU A 122 -18.11 -6.21 0.32
CA LEU A 122 -19.07 -6.08 -0.79
C LEU A 122 -19.40 -4.62 -1.15
N SER A 123 -18.46 -3.70 -0.93
CA SER A 123 -18.64 -2.29 -1.28
C SER A 123 -18.59 -2.11 -2.80
N VAL A 124 -19.69 -1.64 -3.39
CA VAL A 124 -19.78 -1.38 -4.84
C VAL A 124 -18.72 -0.37 -5.28
N GLY A 125 -18.50 0.70 -4.50
CA GLY A 125 -17.48 1.71 -4.80
C GLY A 125 -16.06 1.12 -4.81
N SER A 126 -15.77 0.20 -3.89
CA SER A 126 -14.49 -0.48 -3.82
C SER A 126 -14.28 -1.48 -4.96
N ILE A 127 -15.36 -2.16 -5.41
CA ILE A 127 -15.33 -3.05 -6.57
C ILE A 127 -15.01 -2.26 -7.84
N VAL A 128 -15.78 -1.20 -8.09
CA VAL A 128 -15.59 -0.32 -9.26
C VAL A 128 -14.16 0.22 -9.27
N THR A 129 -13.71 0.77 -8.14
CA THR A 129 -12.35 1.30 -8.04
C THR A 129 -11.28 0.23 -8.26
N GLY A 130 -11.48 -0.98 -7.72
CA GLY A 130 -10.58 -2.11 -7.94
C GLY A 130 -10.44 -2.47 -9.42
N VAL A 131 -11.54 -2.47 -10.16
CA VAL A 131 -11.53 -2.73 -11.62
C VAL A 131 -10.73 -1.64 -12.35
N PHE A 132 -10.95 -0.36 -12.05
CA PHE A 132 -10.19 0.73 -12.66
C PHE A 132 -8.70 0.72 -12.30
N ILE A 133 -8.33 0.30 -11.09
CA ILE A 133 -6.93 0.09 -10.72
C ILE A 133 -6.30 -0.99 -11.60
N ILE A 134 -6.99 -2.11 -11.84
CA ILE A 134 -6.50 -3.20 -12.71
C ILE A 134 -6.33 -2.71 -14.15
N ILE A 135 -7.32 -2.00 -14.70
CA ILE A 135 -7.27 -1.45 -16.06
C ILE A 135 -6.12 -0.44 -16.19
N GLY A 136 -5.98 0.48 -15.23
CA GLY A 136 -4.90 1.47 -15.22
C GLY A 136 -3.52 0.82 -15.18
N ALA A 137 -3.34 -0.22 -14.36
CA ALA A 137 -2.12 -1.01 -14.31
C ALA A 137 -1.84 -1.72 -15.66
N TRP A 138 -2.86 -2.29 -16.28
CA TRP A 138 -2.71 -2.95 -17.58
C TRP A 138 -2.30 -1.98 -18.69
N VAL A 139 -2.95 -0.82 -18.77
CA VAL A 139 -2.64 0.23 -19.76
C VAL A 139 -1.21 0.73 -19.61
N ILE A 140 -0.75 1.04 -18.39
CA ILE A 140 0.60 1.56 -18.20
C ILE A 140 1.67 0.50 -18.46
N THR A 141 1.41 -0.76 -18.09
CA THR A 141 2.31 -1.89 -18.41
C THR A 141 2.42 -2.09 -19.92
N TYR A 142 1.31 -2.02 -20.64
CA TYR A 142 1.30 -2.11 -22.10
C TYR A 142 2.13 -0.97 -22.74
N ILE A 143 1.92 0.27 -22.30
CA ILE A 143 2.62 1.44 -22.84
C ILE A 143 4.13 1.39 -22.57
N LEU A 144 4.55 0.98 -21.36
CA LEU A 144 5.96 1.04 -20.94
C LEU A 144 6.79 -0.16 -21.37
N PHE A 145 6.20 -1.35 -21.48
CA PHE A 145 6.96 -2.58 -21.70
C PHE A 145 6.62 -3.28 -23.01
N MET A 146 5.41 -3.08 -23.55
CA MET A 146 4.91 -3.84 -24.71
C MET A 146 4.87 -3.02 -25.99
N ARG A 147 4.90 -1.67 -25.89
CA ARG A 147 4.92 -0.76 -27.05
C ARG A 147 6.32 -0.54 -27.63
N ASP A 148 7.37 -0.91 -26.89
CA ASP A 148 8.77 -0.70 -27.29
C ASP A 148 9.38 -1.95 -27.97
N GLU A 149 8.55 -2.92 -28.39
CA GLU A 149 8.88 -4.01 -29.34
C GLU A 149 8.26 -3.73 -30.72
#